data_AF-A0A943LAI5-F1
#
_entry.id   AF-A0A943LAI5-F1
#
_cell.length_a   1.000
_cell.length_b   1.000
_cell.length_c   1.000
_cell.angle_alpha   90.00
_cell.angle_beta   90.00
_cell.angle_gamma   90.00
#
_symmetry.space_group_name_H-M   'P 1'
#
loop_
_entity.id
_entity.type
_entity.pdbx_description
1 polymer ?
#
loop_
_entity_poly.entity_id
_entity_poly.type
_entity_poly.pdbx_seq_one_letter_code
_entity_poly.pdbx_strand_id
1 'polypeptide(L)' 'MITIILPIYNVEKYLEESLKSILNQSYKDYELIVVDDGSTDKSLSILNKYKSKFNKIRIFTEDN' A
#
# COMPACT_ATOMS: atom_id res chain seq x y z
N MET A 1 2.23 -9.36 16.37
CA MET A 1 1.67 -8.43 15.38
C MET A 1 2.70 -7.36 15.03
N ILE A 2 2.98 -7.19 13.74
CA ILE A 2 3.85 -6.13 13.20
C ILE A 2 2.99 -5.15 12.39
N THR A 3 3.23 -3.86 12.52
CA THR A 3 2.59 -2.84 11.68
C THR A 3 3.62 -2.30 10.68
N ILE A 4 3.32 -2.43 9.39
CA ILE A 4 4.14 -1.90 8.30
C ILE A 4 3.50 -0.61 7.81
N ILE A 5 4.25 0.48 7.81
CA ILE A 5 3.81 1.77 7.29
C ILE A 5 4.54 2.03 5.97
N LEU A 6 3.78 2.32 4.91
CA LEU A 6 4.29 2.58 3.57
C LEU A 6 3.80 3.96 3.08
N PRO A 7 4.60 5.02 3.22
CA PRO A 7 4.30 6.30 2.60
C PRO A 7 4.52 6.22 1.08
N ILE A 8 3.62 6.82 0.30
CA ILE A 8 3.72 6.86 -1.16
C ILE A 8 3.39 8.26 -1.71
N TYR A 9 4.06 8.62 -2.80
CA TYR A 9 3.76 9.78 -3.63
C TYR A 9 4.28 9.55 -5.05
N ASN A 10 3.38 9.43 -6.03
CA ASN A 10 3.72 9.23 -7.45
C ASN A 10 4.72 8.09 -7.74
N VAL A 11 4.44 6.88 -7.23
CA VAL A 11 5.31 5.69 -7.33
C VAL A 11 4.72 4.54 -8.15
N GLU A 12 3.83 4.83 -9.10
CA GLU A 12 3.07 3.80 -9.85
C GLU A 12 3.93 2.69 -10.47
N LYS A 13 5.18 3.01 -10.85
CA LYS A 13 6.11 2.09 -11.52
C LYS A 13 6.62 0.97 -10.60
N TYR A 14 6.73 1.23 -9.29
CA TYR A 14 7.36 0.32 -8.33
C TYR A 14 6.37 -0.22 -7.30
N LEU A 15 5.22 0.44 -7.16
CA LEU A 15 4.25 0.13 -6.12
C LEU A 15 3.77 -1.33 -6.14
N GLU A 16 3.52 -1.91 -7.33
CA GLU A 16 3.11 -3.32 -7.42
C GLU A 16 4.18 -4.29 -6.88
N GLU A 17 5.46 -4.01 -7.11
CA GLU A 17 6.56 -4.86 -6.64
C GLU A 17 6.69 -4.78 -5.11
N SER A 18 6.64 -3.56 -4.56
CA SER A 18 6.67 -3.34 -3.11
C SER A 18 5.50 -4.03 -2.40
N LEU A 19 4.28 -3.90 -2.94
CA LEU A 19 3.10 -4.57 -2.40
C LEU A 19 3.24 -6.10 -2.47
N LYS A 20 3.69 -6.66 -3.59
CA LYS A 20 3.92 -8.12 -3.70
C LYS A 20 4.94 -8.61 -2.68
N SER A 21 6.04 -7.88 -2.50
CA SER A 21 7.08 -8.20 -1.51
C SER A 21 6.53 -8.23 -0.08
N ILE A 22 5.75 -7.22 0.31
CA ILE A 22 5.12 -7.16 1.64
C ILE A 22 4.04 -8.23 1.79
N LEU A 23 3.26 -8.52 0.75
CA LEU A 23 2.17 -9.50 0.82
C LEU A 23 2.67 -10.95 0.87
N ASN A 24 3.87 -11.21 0.36
CA ASN A 24 4.50 -12.54 0.32
C ASN A 24 5.45 -12.82 1.50
N GLN A 25 5.40 -12.03 2.57
CA GLN A 25 6.22 -12.28 3.76
C GLN A 25 5.92 -13.64 4.40
N SER A 26 6.96 -14.30 4.93
CA SER A 26 6.82 -15.58 5.65
C SER A 26 6.08 -15.41 6.97
N TYR A 27 6.33 -14.30 7.67
CA TYR A 27 5.58 -13.88 8.86
C TYR A 27 4.19 -13.36 8.47
N LYS A 28 3.13 -13.86 9.12
CA LYS A 28 1.73 -13.62 8.70
C LYS A 28 0.94 -12.68 9.60
N ASP A 29 1.39 -12.45 10.84
CA ASP A 29 0.69 -11.62 11.82
C ASP A 29 1.08 -10.15 11.68
N TYR A 30 0.60 -9.50 10.62
CA TYR A 30 0.89 -8.09 10.36
C TYR A 30 -0.29 -7.36 9.69
N GLU A 31 -0.26 -6.03 9.81
CA GLU A 31 -1.09 -5.12 9.01
C GLU A 31 -0.21 -4.20 8.16
N LEU A 32 -0.77 -3.74 7.03
CA LEU A 32 -0.15 -2.78 6.14
C LEU A 32 -0.98 -1.50 6.12
N ILE A 33 -0.37 -0.42 6.57
CA ILE A 33 -0.92 0.93 6.50
C ILE A 33 -0.19 1.67 5.38
N VAL A 34 -0.94 2.12 4.39
CA VAL A 34 -0.43 2.93 3.28
C VAL A 34 -0.90 4.36 3.47
N VAL A 35 0.02 5.31 3.38
CA VAL A 35 -0.27 6.75 3.45
C VAL A 35 0.06 7.35 2.10
N ASP A 36 -0.96 7.83 1.39
CA ASP A 36 -0.83 8.47 0.09
C ASP A 36 -0.91 9.99 0.23
N ASP A 37 0.17 10.67 -0.14
CA ASP A 37 0.38 12.11 0.01
C ASP A 37 -0.13 12.89 -1.22
N GLY A 38 -1.37 12.59 -1.65
CA GLY A 38 -1.97 13.24 -2.81
C GLY A 38 -1.36 12.82 -4.16
N SER A 39 -1.09 11.52 -4.37
CA SER A 39 -0.58 11.05 -5.68
C SER A 39 -1.53 11.43 -6.83
N THR A 40 -0.93 11.92 -7.91
CA THR A 40 -1.63 12.32 -9.16
C THR A 40 -1.49 11.29 -10.28
N ASP A 41 -0.65 10.27 -10.06
CA ASP A 41 -0.44 9.15 -10.98
C ASP A 41 -1.40 7.98 -10.68
N LYS A 42 -1.11 6.78 -11.19
CA LYS A 42 -1.97 5.61 -10.97
C LYS A 42 -1.76 4.92 -9.62
N SER A 43 -0.96 5.48 -8.71
CA SER A 43 -0.62 4.84 -7.42
C SER A 43 -1.89 4.50 -6.62
N LEU A 44 -2.81 5.45 -6.46
CA LEU A 44 -4.05 5.23 -5.72
C LEU A 44 -4.95 4.15 -6.36
N SER A 45 -4.99 4.09 -7.70
CA SER A 45 -5.72 3.04 -8.42
C SER A 45 -5.13 1.66 -8.16
N ILE A 46 -3.80 1.55 -8.15
CA ILE A 46 -3.08 0.32 -7.79
C ILE A 46 -3.42 -0.06 -6.33
N LEU A 47 -3.33 0.87 -5.38
CA LEU A 47 -3.65 0.59 -3.98
C LEU A 47 -5.06 0.05 -3.80
N ASN A 48 -6.07 0.66 -4.45
CA ASN A 48 -7.46 0.22 -4.37
C ASN A 48 -7.67 -1.19 -4.94
N LYS A 49 -6.99 -1.52 -6.04
CA LYS A 49 -6.96 -2.89 -6.59
C LYS A 49 -6.41 -3.92 -5.59
N TYR A 50 -5.43 -3.57 -4.78
CA TYR A 50 -4.90 -4.48 -3.75
C TYR A 50 -5.78 -4.52 -2.49
N LYS A 51 -6.28 -3.37 -2.01
CA LYS A 51 -7.18 -3.30 -0.85
C LYS A 51 -8.44 -4.15 -1.03
N SER A 52 -9.02 -4.17 -2.22
CA SER A 52 -10.18 -5.03 -2.54
C SER A 52 -9.87 -6.54 -2.46
N LYS A 53 -8.60 -6.95 -2.54
CA LYS A 53 -8.17 -8.35 -2.49
C LYS A 53 -7.60 -8.77 -1.13
N PHE A 54 -7.09 -7.82 -0.35
CA PHE A 54 -6.36 -8.09 0.88
C PHE A 54 -6.90 -7.24 2.03
N ASN A 55 -7.54 -7.90 3.01
CA ASN A 55 -8.14 -7.28 4.19
C ASN A 55 -7.13 -6.61 5.15
N LYS A 56 -5.85 -6.97 5.06
CA LYS A 56 -4.74 -6.41 5.86
C LYS A 56 -4.26 -5.03 5.40
N ILE A 57 -4.82 -4.49 4.32
CA ILE A 57 -4.40 -3.20 3.75
C ILE A 57 -5.38 -2.10 4.19
N ARG A 58 -4.85 -1.10 4.89
CA ARG A 58 -5.53 0.17 5.19
C ARG A 58 -4.86 1.28 4.39
N ILE A 59 -5.66 2.14 3.77
CA ILE A 59 -5.18 3.27 2.98
C ILE A 59 -5.69 4.54 3.63
N PHE A 60 -4.79 5.49 3.88
CA PHE A 60 -5.07 6.87 4.25
C PHE A 60 -4.57 7.75 3.12
N THR A 61 -5.38 8.73 2.73
CA THR A 61 -5.07 9.71 1.70
C THR A 61 -5.15 11.09 2.33
N GLU A 62 -4.08 11.87 2.23
CA GLU A 62 -4.06 13.28 2.61
C GLU A 62 -4.00 14.13 1.34
N ASP A 63 -4.65 15.30 1.39
CA ASP A 63 -4.54 16.30 0.32
C ASP A 63 -3.25 17.11 0.55
N ASN A 64 -2.42 17.22 -0.49
CA ASN A 64 -1.14 17.97 -0.49
C ASN A 64 -1.36 19.43 -0.92
#